data_AF-A0A509LDH1-F1
#
_entry.id   AF-A0A509LDH1-F1
#
_cell.length_a   1.000
_cell.length_b   1.000
_cell.length_c   1.000
_cell.angle_alpha   90.00
_cell.angle_beta   90.00
_cell.angle_gamma   90.00
#
_symmetry.space_group_name_H-M   'P 1'
#
loop_
_entity.id
_entity.type
_entity.pdbx_description
1 polymer ?
#
loop_
_entity_poly.entity_id
_entity_poly.type
_entity_poly.pdbx_seq_one_letter_code
_entity_poly.pdbx_strand_id
1 'polypeptide(L)'
;MSSHIYAFLSGFGYNHPLHPAFTHLPVGLTIGSFIFIAIAYFLRRPLYFQSAKHCIVLALLATIPTAIAGYFDWQYFYAGSLLFPVKMKLGLALALVLLLFVVVFESTRRKKVTFFLLLLHLLCLLLVIGIGYFGGELVFGKKLNVIQTTDKTVTDTKSVIAGANFFEKKCSFCHVTDSIDTKVGPGLEGLFDREKMPVSGWPVSAEGLRRQLKSPYNQMPSFENLTEEKIESLTSYLRSL
;
A
#
# COMPACT_ATOMS: atom_id res chain seq x y z
N MET A 1 13.63 15.22 -6.47
CA MET A 1 13.62 15.50 -5.01
C MET A 1 13.34 14.25 -4.19
N SER A 2 12.26 13.51 -4.46
CA SER A 2 11.99 12.19 -3.85
C SER A 2 13.13 11.19 -4.05
N SER A 3 13.72 11.13 -5.26
CA SER A 3 14.84 10.25 -5.60
C SER A 3 16.09 10.46 -4.71
N HIS A 4 16.40 11.69 -4.29
CA HIS A 4 17.55 11.97 -3.43
C HIS A 4 17.33 11.51 -1.99
N ILE A 5 16.10 11.66 -1.47
CA ILE A 5 15.72 11.18 -0.13
C ILE A 5 15.82 9.66 -0.10
N TYR A 6 15.28 8.98 -1.11
CA TYR A 6 15.37 7.54 -1.23
C TYR A 6 16.81 7.05 -1.44
N ALA A 7 17.61 7.73 -2.25
CA ALA A 7 19.03 7.39 -2.41
C ALA A 7 19.83 7.51 -1.10
N PHE A 8 19.54 8.54 -0.29
CA PHE A 8 20.14 8.69 1.04
C PHE A 8 19.71 7.55 1.98
N LEU A 9 18.41 7.24 2.04
CA LEU A 9 17.86 6.16 2.87
C LEU A 9 18.37 4.77 2.45
N SER A 10 18.48 4.52 1.14
CA SER A 10 19.09 3.31 0.58
C SER A 10 20.55 3.17 0.97
N GLY A 11 21.27 4.28 1.14
CA GLY A 11 22.63 4.30 1.70
C GLY A 11 22.72 3.71 3.11
N PHE A 12 21.64 3.78 3.89
CA PHE A 12 21.48 3.13 5.20
C PHE A 12 20.75 1.78 5.13
N GLY A 13 20.47 1.26 3.93
CA GLY A 13 19.78 -0.01 3.70
C GLY A 13 18.26 0.05 3.81
N TYR A 14 17.64 1.23 3.91
CA TYR A 14 16.19 1.37 3.96
C TYR A 14 15.59 1.59 2.56
N ASN A 15 14.88 0.59 2.05
CA ASN A 15 14.30 0.59 0.70
C ASN A 15 12.76 0.47 0.71
N HIS A 16 12.13 0.76 1.85
CA HIS A 16 10.69 0.62 2.03
C HIS A 16 9.97 1.96 1.86
N PRO A 17 8.68 1.94 1.51
CA PRO A 17 7.85 3.15 1.48
C PRO A 17 7.78 3.81 2.87
N LEU A 18 7.90 5.13 2.91
CA LEU A 18 7.87 5.90 4.16
C LEU A 18 6.45 6.08 4.69
N HIS A 19 5.48 6.31 3.80
CA HIS A 19 4.11 6.63 4.17
C HIS A 19 3.47 5.62 5.13
N PRO A 20 3.56 4.29 4.91
CA PRO A 20 3.00 3.32 5.85
C PRO A 20 3.50 3.51 7.29
N ALA A 21 4.80 3.76 7.49
CA ALA A 21 5.36 3.99 8.81
C ALA A 21 4.76 5.25 9.46
N PHE A 22 4.64 6.34 8.69
CA PHE A 22 4.06 7.59 9.20
C PHE A 22 2.55 7.49 9.46
N THR A 23 1.79 6.68 8.72
CA THR A 23 0.34 6.56 8.91
C THR A 23 -0.07 6.01 10.27
N HIS A 24 0.77 5.23 10.94
CA HIS A 24 0.46 4.68 12.26
C HIS A 24 0.13 5.77 13.28
N LEU A 25 0.82 6.92 13.21
CA LEU A 25 0.65 8.00 14.17
C LEU A 25 -0.73 8.70 14.06
N PRO A 26 -1.13 9.31 12.91
CA PRO A 26 -2.44 9.95 12.80
C PRO A 26 -3.59 8.95 12.94
N VAL A 27 -3.43 7.70 12.47
CA VAL A 27 -4.44 6.64 12.61
C VAL A 27 -4.65 6.29 14.08
N GLY A 28 -3.57 5.94 14.78
CA GLY A 28 -3.62 5.58 16.20
C GLY A 28 -4.17 6.71 17.08
N LEU A 29 -3.78 7.95 16.80
CA LEU A 29 -4.29 9.12 17.51
C LEU A 29 -5.77 9.38 17.23
N THR A 30 -6.25 9.17 16.01
CA THR A 30 -7.68 9.30 15.68
C THR A 30 -8.52 8.24 16.40
N ILE A 31 -8.04 6.98 16.40
CA ILE A 31 -8.67 5.88 17.14
C ILE A 31 -8.69 6.17 18.64
N GLY A 32 -7.54 6.55 19.21
CA GLY A 32 -7.42 6.90 20.63
C GLY A 32 -8.34 8.07 21.02
N SER A 33 -8.46 9.07 20.15
CA SER A 33 -9.37 10.20 20.35
C SER A 33 -10.84 9.75 20.44
N PHE A 34 -11.27 8.86 19.53
CA PHE A 34 -12.62 8.27 19.58
C PHE A 34 -12.86 7.47 20.87
N ILE A 35 -11.91 6.64 21.28
CA ILE A 35 -12.02 5.85 22.51
C ILE A 35 -12.17 6.77 23.72
N PHE A 36 -11.32 7.80 23.84
CA PHE A 36 -11.37 8.72 24.97
C PHE A 36 -12.65 9.56 25.00
N ILE A 37 -13.16 10.04 23.86
CA ILE A 37 -14.41 10.78 23.85
C ILE A 37 -15.62 9.88 24.15
N ALA A 38 -15.60 8.63 23.69
CA ALA A 38 -16.64 7.65 24.02
C ALA A 38 -16.65 7.37 25.53
N ILE A 39 -15.48 7.15 26.15
CA ILE A 39 -15.36 6.99 27.61
C ILE A 39 -15.87 8.25 28.32
N ALA A 40 -15.46 9.45 27.87
CA ALA A 40 -15.90 10.70 28.47
C ALA A 40 -17.42 10.87 28.44
N TYR A 41 -18.05 10.48 27.33
CA TYR A 41 -19.49 10.58 27.11
C TYR A 41 -20.28 9.54 27.91
N PHE A 42 -19.95 8.25 27.76
CA PHE A 42 -20.72 7.15 28.36
C PHE A 42 -20.45 6.99 29.86
N LEU A 43 -19.18 7.06 30.29
CA LEU A 43 -18.81 6.91 31.70
C LEU A 43 -18.89 8.24 32.47
N ARG A 44 -19.27 9.34 31.80
CA ARG A 44 -19.38 10.70 32.37
C ARG A 44 -18.11 11.15 33.10
N ARG A 45 -16.93 10.77 32.58
CA ARG A 45 -15.63 11.11 33.14
C ARG A 45 -14.98 12.24 32.34
N PRO A 46 -15.05 13.51 32.79
CA PRO A 46 -14.61 14.67 31.99
C PRO A 46 -13.12 14.71 31.71
N LEU A 47 -12.29 14.03 32.52
CA LEU A 47 -10.83 13.94 32.31
C LEU A 47 -10.49 13.40 30.92
N TYR A 48 -11.20 12.37 30.45
CA TYR A 48 -10.93 11.75 29.15
C TYR A 48 -11.30 12.66 27.97
N PHE A 49 -12.17 13.66 28.17
CA PHE A 49 -12.46 14.62 27.12
C PHE A 49 -11.22 15.44 26.76
N GLN A 50 -10.40 15.79 27.76
CA GLN A 50 -9.13 16.48 27.52
C GLN A 50 -8.13 15.59 26.77
N SER A 51 -8.04 14.30 27.13
CA SER A 51 -7.22 13.33 26.40
C SER A 51 -7.66 13.21 24.93
N ALA A 52 -8.96 13.15 24.67
CA ALA A 52 -9.51 13.11 23.31
C ALA A 52 -9.08 14.34 22.48
N LYS A 53 -9.07 15.53 23.09
CA LYS A 53 -8.59 16.77 22.45
C LYS A 53 -7.11 16.70 22.07
N HIS A 54 -6.26 16.28 23.01
CA HIS A 54 -4.83 16.16 22.73
C HIS A 54 -4.59 15.18 21.57
N CYS A 55 -5.27 14.03 21.58
CA CYS A 55 -5.16 13.05 20.50
C CYS A 55 -5.58 13.62 19.15
N ILE A 56 -6.74 14.31 19.05
CA ILE A 56 -7.23 14.80 17.75
C ILE A 56 -6.39 15.97 17.21
N VAL A 57 -5.86 16.83 18.09
CA VAL A 57 -4.91 17.89 17.71
C VAL A 57 -3.61 17.28 17.18
N LEU A 58 -3.04 16.31 17.89
CA LEU A 58 -1.83 15.62 17.44
C LEU A 58 -2.08 14.83 16.16
N ALA A 59 -3.27 14.26 15.97
CA ALA A 59 -3.64 13.56 14.73
C ALA A 59 -3.58 14.52 13.54
N LEU A 60 -4.18 15.71 13.68
CA LEU A 60 -4.16 16.75 12.63
C LEU A 60 -2.71 17.15 12.30
N LEU A 61 -1.87 17.41 13.31
CA LEU A 61 -0.46 17.76 13.08
C LEU A 61 0.32 16.61 12.41
N ALA A 62 0.07 15.36 12.82
CA ALA A 62 0.72 14.19 12.25
C ALA A 62 0.28 13.90 10.80
N THR A 63 -0.86 14.42 10.34
CA THR A 63 -1.27 14.27 8.94
C THR A 63 -0.32 14.98 7.97
N ILE A 64 0.34 16.07 8.39
CA ILE A 64 1.26 16.86 7.55
C ILE A 64 2.47 16.03 7.08
N PRO A 65 3.34 15.49 7.97
CA PRO A 65 4.45 14.66 7.54
C PRO A 65 3.98 13.37 6.86
N THR A 66 2.83 12.83 7.26
CA THR A 66 2.24 11.63 6.64
C THR A 66 1.83 11.88 5.19
N ALA A 67 1.26 13.05 4.88
CA ALA A 67 0.86 13.44 3.54
C ALA A 67 2.08 13.70 2.64
N ILE A 68 3.12 14.34 3.18
CA ILE A 68 4.40 14.53 2.47
C ILE A 68 5.03 13.19 2.11
N ALA A 69 5.12 12.27 3.08
CA ALA A 69 5.60 10.91 2.82
C ALA A 69 4.73 10.19 1.77
N GLY A 70 3.41 10.32 1.87
CA GLY A 70 2.46 9.74 0.90
C GLY A 70 2.68 10.26 -0.52
N TYR A 71 2.93 11.56 -0.68
CA TYR A 71 3.24 12.15 -1.97
C TYR A 71 4.55 11.61 -2.55
N PHE A 72 5.61 11.47 -1.72
CA PHE A 72 6.87 10.89 -2.18
C PHE A 72 6.75 9.43 -2.58
N ASP A 73 6.00 8.63 -1.81
CA ASP A 73 5.76 7.22 -2.12
C ASP A 73 4.97 7.06 -3.42
N TRP A 74 3.95 7.89 -3.61
CA TRP A 74 3.15 7.90 -4.83
C TRP A 74 3.98 8.25 -6.08
N GLN A 75 4.86 9.23 -5.99
CA GLN A 75 5.75 9.59 -7.09
C GLN A 75 6.82 8.52 -7.35
N TYR A 76 7.42 7.96 -6.31
CA TYR A 76 8.55 7.04 -6.44
C TYR A 76 8.13 5.61 -6.81
N PHE A 77 7.16 5.03 -6.11
CA PHE A 77 6.76 3.63 -6.32
C PHE A 77 5.69 3.46 -7.38
N TYR A 78 4.80 4.45 -7.53
CA TYR A 78 3.64 4.39 -8.42
C TYR A 78 3.75 5.30 -9.65
N ALA A 79 4.89 5.98 -9.84
CA ALA A 79 5.15 6.91 -10.94
C ALA A 79 4.06 8.00 -11.12
N GLY A 80 3.36 8.37 -10.04
CA GLY A 80 2.25 9.31 -10.11
C GLY A 80 0.96 8.76 -10.75
N SER A 81 0.82 7.44 -10.89
CA SER A 81 -0.36 6.81 -11.47
C SER A 81 -1.62 7.05 -10.61
N LEU A 82 -2.73 7.41 -11.26
CA LEU A 82 -4.02 7.65 -10.62
C LEU A 82 -4.89 6.40 -10.67
N LEU A 83 -4.39 5.31 -10.09
CA LEU A 83 -5.14 4.08 -9.91
C LEU A 83 -6.42 4.35 -9.09
N PHE A 84 -7.47 3.55 -9.30
CA PHE A 84 -8.74 3.72 -8.60
C PHE A 84 -8.57 3.78 -7.06
N PRO A 85 -7.81 2.87 -6.40
CA PRO A 85 -7.60 2.96 -4.96
C PRO A 85 -6.81 4.22 -4.52
N VAL A 86 -5.91 4.73 -5.38
CA VAL A 86 -5.18 5.99 -5.11
C VAL A 86 -6.13 7.18 -5.16
N LYS A 87 -7.00 7.26 -6.17
CA LYS A 87 -8.03 8.32 -6.27
C LYS A 87 -8.93 8.34 -5.04
N MET A 88 -9.42 7.17 -4.63
CA MET A 88 -10.26 7.03 -3.44
C MET A 88 -9.53 7.45 -2.16
N LYS A 89 -8.26 7.05 -1.99
CA LYS A 89 -7.44 7.50 -0.86
C LYS A 89 -7.27 9.01 -0.81
N LEU A 90 -6.95 9.66 -1.92
CA LEU A 90 -6.76 11.11 -1.96
C LEU A 90 -8.05 11.85 -1.59
N GLY A 91 -9.20 11.40 -2.11
CA GLY A 91 -10.50 11.96 -1.76
C GLY A 91 -10.85 11.79 -0.28
N LEU A 92 -10.68 10.58 0.26
CA LEU A 92 -10.97 10.30 1.67
C LEU A 92 -9.98 11.01 2.62
N ALA A 93 -8.71 11.13 2.24
CA ALA A 93 -7.70 11.85 3.02
C ALA A 93 -8.02 13.34 3.12
N LEU A 94 -8.44 13.96 2.00
CA LEU A 94 -8.88 15.35 2.00
C LEU A 94 -10.12 15.54 2.91
N ALA A 95 -11.12 14.66 2.78
CA ALA A 95 -12.30 14.67 3.64
C ALA A 95 -11.93 14.53 5.12
N LEU A 96 -10.99 13.63 5.45
CA LEU A 96 -10.51 13.45 6.82
C LEU A 96 -9.81 14.71 7.35
N VAL A 97 -8.94 15.36 6.56
CA VAL A 97 -8.24 16.59 7.01
C VAL A 97 -9.23 17.72 7.30
N LEU A 98 -10.21 17.92 6.41
CA LEU A 98 -11.28 18.92 6.63
C LEU A 98 -12.08 18.60 7.89
N LEU A 99 -12.45 17.33 8.07
CA LEU A 99 -13.19 16.90 9.24
C LEU A 99 -12.36 17.05 10.53
N LEU A 100 -11.08 16.66 10.52
CA LEU A 100 -10.17 16.84 11.66
C LEU A 100 -10.07 18.31 12.05
N PHE A 101 -9.98 19.22 11.09
CA PHE A 101 -9.98 20.66 11.36
C PHE A 101 -11.27 21.10 12.08
N VAL A 102 -12.43 20.66 11.59
CA VAL A 102 -13.74 20.94 12.22
C VAL A 102 -13.80 20.36 13.63
N VAL A 103 -13.36 19.11 13.82
CA VAL A 103 -13.37 18.45 15.13
C VAL A 103 -12.44 19.16 16.12
N VAL A 104 -11.22 19.51 15.70
CA VAL A 104 -10.27 20.27 16.53
C VAL A 104 -10.85 21.61 16.94
N PHE A 105 -11.45 22.34 15.99
CA PHE A 105 -12.06 23.64 16.24
C PHE A 105 -13.24 23.55 17.24
N GLU A 106 -14.18 22.65 17.01
CA GLU A 106 -15.34 22.44 17.89
C GLU A 106 -14.92 21.92 19.27
N SER A 107 -13.97 20.98 19.32
CA SER A 107 -13.51 20.38 20.57
C SER A 107 -12.72 21.38 21.42
N THR A 108 -12.00 22.33 20.80
CA THR A 108 -11.30 23.41 21.52
C THR A 108 -12.28 24.43 22.09
N ARG A 109 -13.36 24.76 21.37
CA ARG A 109 -14.37 25.73 21.84
C ARG A 109 -15.26 25.19 22.96
N ARG A 110 -15.54 23.89 22.97
CA ARG A 110 -16.49 23.29 23.93
C ARG A 110 -15.81 22.84 25.23
N LYS A 111 -16.42 23.18 26.36
CA LYS A 111 -15.97 22.75 27.70
C LYS A 111 -16.53 21.39 28.14
N LYS A 112 -17.61 20.93 27.51
CA LYS A 112 -18.29 19.68 27.83
C LYS A 112 -18.39 18.80 26.59
N VAL A 113 -18.30 17.48 26.79
CA VAL A 113 -18.59 16.50 25.75
C VAL A 113 -20.08 16.56 25.38
N THR A 114 -20.37 16.43 24.09
CA THR A 114 -21.74 16.42 23.56
C THR A 114 -21.89 15.26 22.59
N PHE A 115 -23.11 14.79 22.36
CA PHE A 115 -23.40 13.74 21.39
C PHE A 115 -22.91 14.11 19.98
N PHE A 116 -23.05 15.38 19.59
CA PHE A 116 -22.55 15.90 18.32
C PHE A 116 -21.03 15.72 18.18
N LEU A 117 -20.24 16.04 19.21
CA LEU A 117 -18.79 15.83 19.19
C LEU A 117 -18.44 14.34 19.08
N LEU A 118 -19.16 13.47 19.78
CA LEU A 118 -18.98 12.01 19.69
C LEU A 118 -19.19 11.53 18.25
N LEU A 119 -20.25 12.00 17.58
CA LEU A 119 -20.54 11.65 16.19
C LEU A 119 -19.45 12.12 15.22
N LEU A 120 -18.91 13.32 15.41
CA LEU A 120 -17.80 13.81 14.60
C LEU A 120 -16.54 12.95 14.74
N HIS A 121 -16.22 12.51 15.95
CA HIS A 121 -15.07 11.60 16.17
C HIS A 121 -15.31 10.22 15.58
N LEU A 122 -16.55 9.72 15.65
CA LEU A 122 -16.94 8.48 14.98
C LEU A 122 -16.76 8.59 13.47
N LEU A 123 -17.16 9.72 12.87
CA LEU A 123 -16.98 9.94 11.44
C LEU A 123 -15.50 9.99 11.03
N CYS A 124 -14.63 10.61 11.85
CA CYS A 124 -13.18 10.53 11.65
C CYS A 124 -12.67 9.08 11.67
N LEU A 125 -13.15 8.27 12.63
CA LEU A 125 -12.78 6.86 12.72
C LEU A 125 -13.21 6.09 11.46
N LEU A 126 -14.43 6.29 10.97
CA LEU A 126 -14.94 5.64 9.77
C LEU A 126 -14.13 6.02 8.52
N LEU A 127 -13.76 7.30 8.38
CA LEU A 127 -12.89 7.75 7.30
C LEU A 127 -11.51 7.11 7.36
N VAL A 128 -10.91 7.03 8.56
CA VAL A 128 -9.62 6.36 8.77
C VAL A 128 -9.69 4.87 8.38
N ILE A 129 -10.77 4.18 8.74
CA ILE A 129 -11.01 2.78 8.34
C ILE A 129 -11.11 2.67 6.81
N GLY A 130 -11.87 3.55 6.17
CA GLY A 130 -11.99 3.58 4.70
C GLY A 130 -10.65 3.83 4.00
N ILE A 131 -9.84 4.78 4.48
CA ILE A 131 -8.49 5.03 3.96
C ILE A 131 -7.60 3.80 4.14
N GLY A 132 -7.70 3.13 5.30
CA GLY A 132 -6.98 1.91 5.60
C GLY A 132 -7.37 0.76 4.65
N TYR A 133 -8.65 0.60 4.36
CA TYR A 133 -9.17 -0.40 3.42
C TYR A 133 -8.56 -0.23 2.03
N PHE A 134 -8.64 0.97 1.43
CA PHE A 134 -8.01 1.23 0.13
C PHE A 134 -6.47 1.15 0.19
N GLY A 135 -5.88 1.27 1.39
CA GLY A 135 -4.45 1.01 1.60
C GLY A 135 -4.10 -0.46 1.56
N GLY A 136 -4.93 -1.30 2.18
CA GLY A 136 -4.86 -2.74 2.03
C GLY A 136 -5.05 -3.15 0.57
N GLU A 137 -6.00 -2.56 -0.14
CA GLU A 137 -6.26 -2.88 -1.55
C GLU A 137 -5.05 -2.61 -2.45
N LEU A 138 -4.30 -1.52 -2.21
CA LEU A 138 -3.06 -1.24 -2.95
C LEU A 138 -1.96 -2.29 -2.72
N VAL A 139 -1.94 -2.92 -1.53
CA VAL A 139 -0.90 -3.88 -1.14
C VAL A 139 -1.34 -5.33 -1.42
N PHE A 140 -2.64 -5.63 -1.33
CA PHE A 140 -3.20 -6.97 -1.32
C PHE A 140 -4.27 -7.22 -2.38
N GLY A 141 -4.85 -6.20 -3.01
CA GLY A 141 -5.99 -6.34 -3.94
C GLY A 141 -5.71 -7.32 -5.08
N LYS A 142 -4.49 -7.28 -5.64
CA LYS A 142 -4.07 -8.23 -6.67
C LYS A 142 -3.96 -9.68 -6.16
N LYS A 143 -3.58 -9.88 -4.89
CA LYS A 143 -3.52 -11.22 -4.28
C LYS A 143 -4.92 -11.84 -4.14
N LEU A 144 -5.96 -11.02 -3.95
CA LEU A 144 -7.35 -11.51 -3.79
C LEU A 144 -8.03 -11.82 -5.13
N ASN A 145 -7.81 -11.02 -6.17
CA ASN A 145 -8.34 -11.30 -7.51
C ASN A 145 -7.77 -12.60 -8.10
N VAL A 146 -6.50 -12.88 -7.81
CA VAL A 146 -5.84 -14.14 -8.16
C VAL A 146 -6.42 -15.34 -7.40
N ILE A 147 -6.89 -15.16 -6.16
CA ILE A 147 -7.55 -16.21 -5.36
C ILE A 147 -8.97 -16.50 -5.89
N GLN A 148 -9.69 -15.50 -6.41
CA GLN A 148 -11.05 -15.68 -6.94
C GLN A 148 -11.08 -16.32 -8.32
N THR A 149 -10.05 -16.13 -9.16
CA THR A 149 -9.94 -16.81 -10.47
C THR A 149 -9.44 -18.26 -10.37
N THR A 150 -9.01 -18.70 -9.18
CA THR A 150 -8.40 -20.02 -8.94
C THR A 150 -9.26 -20.96 -8.09
N ASP A 151 -10.58 -20.99 -8.31
CA ASP A 151 -11.50 -21.97 -7.68
C ASP A 151 -11.28 -23.45 -8.13
N LYS A 152 -10.13 -23.74 -8.77
CA LYS A 152 -9.64 -25.10 -9.02
C LYS A 152 -8.15 -25.17 -8.76
N THR A 153 -7.74 -25.29 -7.49
CA THR A 153 -6.61 -26.08 -6.93
C THR A 153 -5.92 -25.39 -5.75
N VAL A 154 -6.22 -25.88 -4.55
CA VAL A 154 -5.69 -25.38 -3.25
C VAL A 154 -4.16 -25.50 -3.12
N THR A 155 -3.49 -26.24 -4.00
CA THR A 155 -2.02 -26.35 -4.05
C THR A 155 -1.37 -25.17 -4.78
N ASP A 156 -2.08 -24.52 -5.71
CA ASP A 156 -1.52 -23.45 -6.55
C ASP A 156 -1.49 -22.10 -5.80
N THR A 157 -2.45 -21.82 -4.91
CA THR A 157 -2.51 -20.55 -4.16
C THR A 157 -1.25 -20.28 -3.32
N LYS A 158 -0.69 -21.30 -2.65
CA LYS A 158 0.53 -21.15 -1.85
C LYS A 158 1.74 -20.83 -2.75
N SER A 159 1.85 -21.52 -3.88
CA SER A 159 2.89 -21.33 -4.90
C SER A 159 2.80 -19.92 -5.50
N VAL A 160 1.59 -19.49 -5.87
CA VAL A 160 1.30 -18.17 -6.41
C VAL A 160 1.62 -17.05 -5.40
N ILE A 161 1.24 -17.20 -4.12
CA ILE A 161 1.58 -16.22 -3.08
C ILE A 161 3.10 -16.16 -2.84
N ALA A 162 3.78 -17.32 -2.83
CA ALA A 162 5.23 -17.39 -2.71
C ALA A 162 5.92 -16.70 -3.90
N GLY A 163 5.43 -16.94 -5.12
CA GLY A 163 5.88 -16.30 -6.34
C GLY A 163 5.67 -14.79 -6.35
N ALA A 164 4.48 -14.32 -5.95
CA ALA A 164 4.16 -12.91 -5.83
C ALA A 164 5.09 -12.20 -4.84
N ASN A 165 5.32 -12.81 -3.67
CA ASN A 165 6.24 -12.27 -2.66
C ASN A 165 7.70 -12.26 -3.16
N PHE A 166 8.09 -13.26 -3.94
CA PHE A 166 9.43 -13.31 -4.54
C PHE A 166 9.58 -12.23 -5.62
N PHE A 167 8.61 -12.11 -6.51
CA PHE A 167 8.55 -11.07 -7.55
C PHE A 167 8.64 -9.67 -6.94
N GLU A 168 7.87 -9.41 -5.89
CA GLU A 168 7.85 -8.11 -5.22
C GLU A 168 9.21 -7.74 -4.61
N LYS A 169 9.99 -8.73 -4.16
CA LYS A 169 11.30 -8.48 -3.53
C LYS A 169 12.45 -8.36 -4.54
N LYS A 170 12.31 -8.95 -5.74
CA LYS A 170 13.43 -9.14 -6.67
C LYS A 170 13.19 -8.58 -8.07
N CYS A 171 11.95 -8.36 -8.47
CA CYS A 171 11.57 -8.09 -9.86
C CYS A 171 10.76 -6.78 -10.02
N SER A 172 9.92 -6.42 -9.04
CA SER A 172 9.00 -5.25 -9.12
C SER A 172 9.71 -3.89 -9.25
N PHE A 173 11.00 -3.82 -8.87
CA PHE A 173 11.81 -2.63 -9.10
C PHE A 173 11.90 -2.30 -10.59
N CYS A 174 12.09 -3.31 -11.45
CA CYS A 174 12.25 -3.13 -12.88
C CYS A 174 10.98 -3.40 -13.69
N HIS A 175 10.14 -4.33 -13.26
CA HIS A 175 8.98 -4.81 -14.01
C HIS A 175 7.66 -4.40 -13.36
N VAL A 176 6.67 -4.11 -14.19
CA VAL A 176 5.27 -3.96 -13.79
C VAL A 176 4.48 -5.20 -14.19
N THR A 177 3.40 -5.49 -13.48
CA THR A 177 2.59 -6.71 -13.69
C THR A 177 1.16 -6.41 -14.14
N ASP A 178 0.81 -5.13 -14.22
CA ASP A 178 -0.52 -4.57 -14.47
C ASP A 178 -0.53 -3.65 -15.72
N SER A 179 0.53 -3.72 -16.51
CA SER A 179 0.63 -3.10 -17.83
C SER A 179 1.63 -3.89 -18.67
N ILE A 180 1.57 -3.69 -19.98
CA ILE A 180 2.58 -4.12 -20.96
C ILE A 180 3.70 -3.08 -21.16
N ASP A 181 3.54 -1.88 -20.60
CA ASP A 181 4.47 -0.77 -20.77
C ASP A 181 5.84 -1.03 -20.13
N THR A 182 6.88 -0.43 -20.71
CA THR A 182 8.25 -0.54 -20.19
C THR A 182 8.45 0.43 -19.03
N LYS A 183 8.91 -0.09 -17.88
CA LYS A 183 9.39 0.71 -16.75
C LYS A 183 10.91 0.83 -16.80
N VAL A 184 11.60 -0.23 -16.37
CA VAL A 184 13.03 -0.46 -16.62
C VAL A 184 13.17 -1.73 -17.46
N GLY A 185 12.44 -2.78 -17.07
CA GLY A 185 12.13 -3.93 -17.90
C GLY A 185 10.72 -3.84 -18.50
N PRO A 186 10.37 -4.74 -19.43
CA PRO A 186 9.03 -4.80 -20.03
C PRO A 186 7.93 -5.12 -19.00
N GLY A 187 6.72 -4.66 -19.28
CA GLY A 187 5.52 -5.01 -18.53
C GLY A 187 5.07 -6.46 -18.77
N LEU A 188 4.65 -7.13 -17.70
CA LEU A 188 4.43 -8.58 -17.64
C LEU A 188 2.95 -8.98 -17.50
N GLU A 189 2.02 -8.04 -17.63
CA GLU A 189 0.58 -8.34 -17.65
C GLU A 189 0.24 -9.34 -18.77
N GLY A 190 -0.44 -10.45 -18.46
CA GLY A 190 -0.75 -11.48 -19.44
C GLY A 190 0.47 -12.06 -20.16
N LEU A 191 1.65 -12.11 -19.52
CA LEU A 191 2.89 -12.58 -20.17
C LEU A 191 2.70 -13.97 -20.79
N PHE A 192 2.04 -14.88 -20.07
CA PHE A 192 1.83 -16.27 -20.48
C PHE A 192 0.77 -16.45 -21.59
N ASP A 193 0.01 -15.41 -21.91
CA ASP A 193 -0.92 -15.41 -23.05
C ASP A 193 -0.24 -14.99 -24.36
N ARG A 194 1.03 -14.56 -24.29
CA ARG A 194 1.80 -14.10 -25.45
C ARG A 194 2.55 -15.27 -26.08
N GLU A 195 2.72 -15.24 -27.40
CA GLU A 195 3.55 -16.24 -28.09
C GLU A 195 5.05 -16.07 -27.78
N LYS A 196 5.51 -14.82 -27.60
CA LYS A 196 6.93 -14.47 -27.48
C LYS A 196 7.20 -13.50 -26.34
N MET A 197 8.35 -13.70 -25.70
CA MET A 197 8.90 -12.81 -24.68
C MET A 197 9.20 -11.42 -25.29
N PRO A 198 8.90 -10.30 -24.60
CA PRO A 198 8.89 -8.96 -25.21
C PRO A 198 10.23 -8.47 -25.76
N VAL A 199 11.35 -8.89 -25.16
CA VAL A 199 12.69 -8.39 -25.52
C VAL A 199 13.53 -9.48 -26.17
N SER A 200 13.56 -10.69 -25.62
CA SER A 200 14.38 -11.79 -26.13
C SER A 200 13.77 -12.48 -27.36
N GLY A 201 12.47 -12.32 -27.60
CA GLY A 201 11.75 -12.98 -28.70
C GLY A 201 11.62 -14.51 -28.53
N TRP A 202 12.05 -15.06 -27.40
CA TRP A 202 11.93 -16.49 -27.09
C TRP A 202 10.46 -16.87 -26.88
N PRO A 203 10.08 -18.14 -27.14
CA PRO A 203 8.74 -18.62 -26.82
C PRO A 203 8.42 -18.46 -25.33
N VAL A 204 7.18 -18.08 -25.01
CA VAL A 204 6.74 -18.04 -23.61
C VAL A 204 6.43 -19.44 -23.13
N SER A 205 7.28 -19.98 -22.26
CA SER A 205 7.07 -21.25 -21.55
C SER A 205 7.74 -21.23 -20.18
N ALA A 206 7.51 -22.25 -19.35
CA ALA A 206 8.19 -22.39 -18.06
C ALA A 206 9.72 -22.52 -18.24
N GLU A 207 10.16 -23.26 -19.26
CA GLU A 207 11.55 -23.41 -19.64
C GLU A 207 12.12 -22.09 -20.18
N GLY A 208 11.35 -21.37 -20.99
CA GLY A 208 11.72 -20.05 -21.50
C GLY A 208 11.92 -19.03 -20.38
N LEU A 209 11.03 -19.01 -19.40
CA LEU A 209 11.16 -18.18 -18.20
C LEU A 209 12.37 -18.58 -17.36
N ARG A 210 12.57 -19.88 -17.11
CA ARG A 210 13.76 -20.41 -16.42
C ARG A 210 15.04 -19.97 -17.11
N ARG A 211 15.09 -20.05 -18.44
CA ARG A 211 16.22 -19.59 -19.23
C ARG A 211 16.42 -18.08 -19.07
N GLN A 212 15.37 -17.28 -19.15
CA GLN A 212 15.44 -15.83 -18.96
C GLN A 212 15.91 -15.45 -17.55
N LEU A 213 15.63 -16.25 -16.53
CA LEU A 213 16.11 -16.00 -15.16
C LEU A 213 17.57 -16.40 -14.97
N LYS A 214 17.98 -17.58 -15.46
CA LYS A 214 19.35 -18.10 -15.26
C LYS A 214 20.36 -17.56 -16.29
N SER A 215 19.91 -17.21 -17.48
CA SER A 215 20.74 -16.73 -18.58
C SER A 215 19.98 -15.61 -19.31
N PRO A 216 19.79 -14.47 -18.64
CA PRO A 216 18.97 -13.38 -19.14
C PRO A 216 19.49 -12.78 -20.43
N TYR A 217 18.55 -12.29 -21.23
CA TYR A 217 18.86 -11.49 -22.41
C TYR A 217 19.15 -10.03 -22.04
N ASN A 218 20.23 -9.49 -22.62
CA ASN A 218 20.64 -8.08 -22.51
C ASN A 218 20.93 -7.62 -21.07
N GLN A 219 20.27 -6.55 -20.60
CA GLN A 219 20.61 -5.87 -19.33
C GLN A 219 19.94 -6.46 -18.09
N MET A 220 19.11 -7.49 -18.24
CA MET A 220 18.45 -8.13 -17.09
C MET A 220 19.51 -8.91 -16.26
N PRO A 221 19.56 -8.74 -14.93
CA PRO A 221 20.55 -9.44 -14.10
C PRO A 221 20.26 -10.94 -14.00
N SER A 222 21.32 -11.74 -13.89
CA SER A 222 21.25 -13.20 -13.79
C SER A 222 20.85 -13.66 -12.38
N PHE A 223 20.01 -14.70 -12.33
CA PHE A 223 19.57 -15.40 -11.12
C PHE A 223 20.00 -16.88 -11.17
N GLU A 224 21.24 -17.17 -11.54
CA GLU A 224 21.80 -18.54 -11.64
C GLU A 224 21.55 -19.41 -10.40
N ASN A 225 21.62 -18.80 -9.21
CA ASN A 225 21.47 -19.49 -7.93
C ASN A 225 20.01 -19.67 -7.48
N LEU A 226 19.02 -19.39 -8.35
CA LEU A 226 17.62 -19.62 -8.00
C LEU A 226 17.30 -21.12 -7.95
N THR A 227 16.65 -21.55 -6.86
CA THR A 227 16.16 -22.92 -6.72
C THR A 227 14.96 -23.16 -7.64
N GLU A 228 14.77 -24.41 -8.06
CA GLU A 228 13.67 -24.79 -8.94
C GLU A 228 12.30 -24.48 -8.34
N GLU A 229 12.12 -24.72 -7.04
CA GLU A 229 10.89 -24.39 -6.31
C GLU A 229 10.52 -22.89 -6.41
N LYS A 230 11.52 -22.00 -6.38
CA LYS A 230 11.30 -20.55 -6.51
C LYS A 230 10.96 -20.15 -7.93
N ILE A 231 11.58 -20.79 -8.92
CA ILE A 231 11.27 -20.58 -10.34
C ILE A 231 9.84 -21.03 -10.60
N GLU A 232 9.44 -22.18 -10.08
CA GLU A 232 8.09 -22.71 -10.22
C GLU A 232 7.05 -21.80 -9.55
N SER A 233 7.30 -21.38 -8.30
CA SER A 233 6.44 -20.43 -7.59
C SER A 233 6.26 -19.13 -8.36
N LEU A 234 7.36 -18.58 -8.89
CA LEU A 234 7.33 -17.38 -9.72
C LEU A 234 6.57 -17.61 -11.04
N THR A 235 6.72 -18.79 -11.65
CA THR A 235 6.00 -19.18 -12.87
C THR A 235 4.50 -19.24 -12.61
N SER A 236 4.06 -19.89 -11.53
CA SER A 236 2.65 -19.92 -11.12
C SER A 236 2.09 -18.51 -10.93
N TYR A 237 2.83 -17.62 -10.26
CA TYR A 237 2.41 -16.24 -10.11
C TYR A 237 2.27 -15.50 -11.44
N LEU A 238 3.28 -15.58 -12.32
CA LEU A 238 3.25 -14.89 -13.62
C LEU A 238 2.17 -15.43 -14.56
N ARG A 239 1.77 -16.70 -14.42
CA ARG A 239 0.60 -17.28 -15.13
C ARG A 239 -0.73 -16.75 -14.62
N SER A 240 -0.78 -16.24 -13.38
CA SER A 240 -1.98 -15.67 -12.79
C SER A 240 -2.18 -14.18 -13.11
N LEU A 241 -1.24 -13.57 -13.84
CA LEU A 241 -1.26 -12.15 -14.24
C LEU A 241 -1.97 -11.95 -15.56
#